data_AF-A0A286UWH1-F1
#
_entry.id   AF-A0A286UWH1-F1
#
_cell.length_a   1.000
_cell.length_b   1.000
_cell.length_c   1.000
_cell.angle_alpha   90.00
_cell.angle_beta   90.00
_cell.angle_gamma   90.00
#
_symmetry.space_group_name_H-M   'P 1'
#
loop_
_entity.id
_entity.type
_entity.pdbx_description
1 polymer ?
#
loop_
_entity_poly.entity_id
_entity_poly.type
_entity_poly.pdbx_seq_one_letter_code
_entity_poly.pdbx_strand_id
1 'polypeptide(L)'
;MPLMVVDFFNQRQKVQAGAEAAYRLVLSHTRPIVAPLPNEPSAPLFSPDERSPITDLDFDREGESYYVRSLSTFREDITKAREDYYAKLPDRLATARALARGEREPTKEEQNAPPPTEVELRAERLKKETRWQDNEEGWDIVRPESNVAWDERFRTALKVFTDPPPSDTSAKEDNGSNTDTS
;
A
#
# COMPACT_ATOMS: atom_id res chain seq x y z
N MET A 1 -7.17 -3.96 -38.85
CA MET A 1 -7.76 -3.57 -37.55
C MET A 1 -6.63 -3.30 -36.58
N PRO A 2 -6.61 -2.16 -35.86
CA PRO A 2 -5.56 -1.86 -34.88
C PRO A 2 -5.57 -2.88 -33.73
N LEU A 3 -4.39 -3.40 -33.36
CA LEU A 3 -4.22 -4.44 -32.34
C LEU A 3 -4.88 -4.10 -30.99
N MET A 4 -4.85 -2.83 -30.58
CA MET A 4 -5.49 -2.37 -29.33
C MET A 4 -7.01 -2.56 -29.28
N VAL A 5 -7.70 -2.45 -30.42
CA VAL A 5 -9.16 -2.64 -30.49
C VAL A 5 -9.48 -4.13 -30.42
N VAL A 6 -8.65 -4.97 -31.03
CA VAL A 6 -8.80 -6.43 -30.96
C VAL A 6 -8.54 -6.94 -29.54
N ASP A 7 -7.52 -6.41 -28.86
CA ASP A 7 -7.22 -6.74 -27.45
C ASP A 7 -8.33 -6.31 -26.50
N PHE A 8 -8.99 -5.18 -26.75
CA PHE A 8 -10.17 -4.75 -26.01
C PHE A 8 -11.32 -5.77 -26.12
N PHE A 9 -11.62 -6.28 -27.32
CA PHE A 9 -12.65 -7.31 -27.52
C PHE A 9 -12.22 -8.73 -27.11
N ASN A 10 -10.92 -8.97 -26.93
CA ASN A 10 -10.37 -10.23 -26.42
C ASN A 10 -10.31 -10.29 -24.89
N GLN A 11 -10.46 -9.17 -24.18
CA GLN A 11 -10.49 -9.11 -22.72
C GLN A 11 -11.91 -9.31 -22.17
N ARG A 12 -12.60 -10.36 -22.63
CA ARG A 12 -14.01 -10.66 -22.28
C ARG A 12 -14.26 -10.61 -20.77
N GLN A 13 -13.33 -11.10 -19.95
CA GLN A 13 -13.43 -11.08 -18.49
C GLN A 13 -13.49 -9.66 -17.91
N LYS A 14 -12.67 -8.72 -18.41
CA LYS A 14 -12.68 -7.34 -17.92
C LYS A 14 -13.92 -6.58 -18.39
N VAL A 15 -14.35 -6.83 -19.63
CA VAL A 15 -15.61 -6.27 -20.15
C VAL A 15 -16.79 -6.78 -19.33
N GLN A 16 -16.81 -8.08 -19.01
CA GLN A 16 -17.82 -8.69 -18.15
C GLN A 16 -17.81 -8.06 -16.74
N ALA A 17 -16.65 -8.00 -16.08
CA ALA A 17 -16.53 -7.39 -14.74
C ALA A 17 -16.98 -5.92 -14.73
N GLY A 18 -16.66 -5.15 -15.77
CA GLY A 18 -17.13 -3.78 -15.94
C GLY A 18 -18.65 -3.68 -16.14
N ALA A 19 -19.24 -4.58 -16.93
CA ALA A 19 -20.68 -4.64 -17.14
C ALA A 19 -21.43 -5.02 -15.86
N GLU A 20 -20.93 -6.00 -15.10
CA GLU A 20 -21.48 -6.39 -13.79
C GLU A 20 -21.40 -5.23 -12.78
N ALA A 21 -20.27 -4.53 -12.72
CA ALA A 21 -20.12 -3.35 -11.86
C ALA A 21 -21.10 -2.22 -12.25
N ALA A 22 -21.27 -1.96 -13.54
CA ALA A 22 -22.24 -0.97 -14.03
C ALA A 22 -23.68 -1.38 -13.70
N TYR A 23 -24.02 -2.67 -13.83
CA TYR A 23 -25.33 -3.20 -13.49
C TYR A 23 -25.67 -3.01 -12.00
N ARG A 24 -24.70 -3.29 -11.10
CA ARG A 24 -24.84 -3.04 -9.65
C ARG A 24 -25.10 -1.56 -9.35
N LEU A 25 -24.40 -0.66 -10.05
CA LEU A 25 -24.55 0.79 -9.89
C LEU A 25 -25.94 1.25 -10.34
N VAL A 26 -26.40 0.81 -11.52
CA VAL A 26 -27.71 1.17 -12.08
C VAL A 26 -28.84 0.73 -11.15
N LEU A 27 -28.77 -0.48 -10.59
CA LEU A 27 -29.79 -0.99 -9.67
C LEU A 27 -29.68 -0.43 -8.26
N SER A 28 -28.58 0.28 -7.93
CA SER A 28 -28.36 0.93 -6.64
C SER A 28 -28.49 -0.02 -5.43
N HIS A 29 -28.22 -1.31 -5.63
CA HIS A 29 -28.28 -2.30 -4.57
C HIS A 29 -27.00 -2.22 -3.74
N THR A 30 -27.16 -1.99 -2.42
CA THR A 30 -26.03 -1.75 -1.51
C THR A 30 -26.20 -2.47 -0.20
N ARG A 31 -25.09 -2.84 0.43
CA ARG A 31 -25.02 -3.27 1.83
C ARG A 31 -24.15 -2.33 2.67
N PRO A 32 -24.31 -2.31 4.00
CA PRO A 32 -23.38 -1.62 4.90
C PRO A 32 -21.96 -2.18 4.76
N ILE A 33 -20.96 -1.31 4.98
CA ILE A 33 -19.55 -1.71 5.03
C ILE A 33 -19.27 -2.53 6.29
N VAL A 34 -18.53 -3.63 6.13
CA VAL A 34 -17.98 -4.43 7.22
C VAL A 34 -16.66 -3.78 7.62
N ALA A 35 -16.74 -2.91 8.61
CA ALA A 35 -15.60 -2.17 9.14
C ALA A 35 -14.85 -2.97 10.22
N PRO A 36 -13.54 -2.70 10.40
CA PRO A 36 -12.73 -3.36 11.42
C PRO A 36 -13.29 -3.10 12.82
N LEU A 37 -13.11 -4.07 13.70
CA LEU A 37 -13.49 -3.95 15.10
C LEU A 37 -12.50 -3.02 15.83
N PRO A 38 -12.97 -2.14 16.72
CA PRO A 38 -12.08 -1.33 17.54
C PRO A 38 -11.22 -2.25 18.43
N ASN A 39 -9.90 -2.10 18.33
CA ASN A 39 -8.87 -2.89 19.03
C ASN A 39 -8.67 -4.34 18.54
N GLU A 40 -8.95 -4.63 17.27
CA GLU A 40 -8.52 -5.92 16.70
C GLU A 40 -6.99 -6.07 16.81
N PRO A 41 -6.49 -7.20 17.36
CA PRO A 41 -5.06 -7.43 17.46
C PRO A 41 -4.46 -7.47 16.06
N SER A 42 -3.39 -6.69 15.87
CA SER A 42 -2.57 -6.76 14.67
C SER A 42 -2.11 -8.20 14.43
N ALA A 43 -2.32 -8.71 13.22
CA ALA A 43 -1.78 -10.02 12.86
C ALA A 43 -0.24 -9.97 12.87
N PRO A 44 0.46 -11.04 13.31
CA PRO A 44 1.92 -11.05 13.31
C PRO A 44 2.51 -10.81 11.91
N LEU A 45 3.67 -10.17 11.85
CA LEU A 45 4.48 -10.07 10.63
C LEU A 45 4.73 -11.49 10.06
N PHE A 46 4.31 -11.72 8.81
CA PHE A 46 4.49 -12.98 8.07
C PHE A 46 3.79 -14.22 8.66
N SER A 47 2.60 -14.09 9.25
CA SER A 47 1.81 -15.28 9.61
C SER A 47 1.43 -16.08 8.36
N PRO A 48 1.60 -17.41 8.33
CA PRO A 48 1.26 -18.26 7.20
C PRO A 48 -0.24 -18.50 7.04
N ASP A 49 -1.09 -17.61 7.56
CA ASP A 49 -2.52 -17.78 7.44
C ASP A 49 -2.95 -17.45 6.01
N GLU A 50 -3.74 -18.35 5.45
CA GLU A 50 -4.64 -18.13 4.32
C GLU A 50 -5.63 -17.03 4.74
N ARG A 51 -5.16 -15.78 4.82
CA ARG A 51 -5.90 -14.61 5.32
C ARG A 51 -7.02 -14.27 4.36
N SER A 52 -8.13 -15.01 4.48
CA SER A 52 -9.40 -14.67 3.87
C SER A 52 -9.79 -13.27 4.37
N PRO A 53 -10.25 -12.35 3.50
CA PRO A 53 -10.65 -11.02 3.93
C PRO A 53 -11.81 -11.13 4.93
N ILE A 54 -11.60 -10.61 6.15
CA ILE A 54 -12.60 -10.63 7.23
C ILE A 54 -13.47 -9.38 7.13
N THR A 55 -12.84 -8.26 6.81
CA THR A 55 -13.44 -6.95 6.66
C THR A 55 -13.41 -6.52 5.20
N ASP A 56 -14.25 -5.55 4.84
CA ASP A 56 -14.23 -4.95 3.51
C ASP A 56 -12.96 -4.13 3.24
N LEU A 57 -12.07 -3.96 4.21
CA LEU A 57 -10.82 -3.21 4.08
C LEU A 57 -9.59 -4.12 3.96
N ASP A 58 -9.74 -5.43 4.10
CA ASP A 58 -8.65 -6.42 3.95
C ASP A 58 -8.29 -6.68 2.47
N PHE A 59 -8.29 -5.62 1.66
CA PHE A 59 -7.92 -5.72 0.25
C PHE A 59 -6.48 -6.19 0.10
N ASP A 60 -6.27 -7.19 -0.76
CA ASP A 60 -4.95 -7.72 -1.11
C ASP A 60 -4.08 -8.11 0.10
N ARG A 61 -4.70 -8.42 1.25
CA ARG A 61 -3.99 -8.82 2.47
C ARG A 61 -3.17 -10.10 2.27
N GLU A 62 -3.61 -10.97 1.36
CA GLU A 62 -2.86 -12.13 0.87
C GLU A 62 -1.50 -11.73 0.24
N GLY A 63 -1.46 -10.56 -0.41
CA GLY A 63 -0.28 -9.98 -1.04
C GLY A 63 0.85 -9.64 -0.06
N GLU A 64 0.51 -9.34 1.20
CA GLU A 64 1.50 -9.03 2.26
C GLU A 64 2.42 -10.21 2.57
N SER A 65 1.98 -11.45 2.30
CA SER A 65 2.80 -12.64 2.47
C SER A 65 4.03 -12.67 1.55
N TYR A 66 3.98 -11.94 0.43
CA TYR A 66 5.08 -11.82 -0.53
C TYR A 66 6.08 -10.72 -0.17
N TYR A 67 5.92 -10.02 0.95
CA TYR A 67 6.90 -9.04 1.41
C TYR A 67 8.25 -9.72 1.67
N VAL A 68 9.32 -9.06 1.24
CA VAL A 68 10.67 -9.59 1.40
C VAL A 68 11.01 -9.64 2.89
N ARG A 69 11.51 -10.77 3.37
CA ARG A 69 11.85 -10.98 4.78
C ARG A 69 12.82 -9.93 5.35
N SER A 70 13.68 -9.35 4.52
CA SER A 70 14.58 -8.25 4.93
C SER A 70 13.85 -7.01 5.43
N LEU A 71 12.57 -6.83 5.08
CA LEU A 71 11.76 -5.73 5.57
C LEU A 71 11.44 -5.86 7.07
N SER A 72 11.62 -7.04 7.68
CA SER A 72 11.47 -7.20 9.13
C SER A 72 12.48 -6.36 9.93
N THR A 73 13.68 -6.15 9.38
CA THR A 73 14.75 -5.35 10.01
C THR A 73 14.79 -3.91 9.54
N PHE A 74 13.79 -3.46 8.75
CA PHE A 74 13.81 -2.16 8.10
C PHE A 74 14.04 -0.98 9.07
N ARG A 75 13.38 -1.00 10.23
CA ARG A 75 13.60 0.00 11.28
C ARG A 75 15.02 -0.03 11.83
N GLU A 76 15.56 -1.23 12.10
CA GLU A 76 16.93 -1.37 12.58
C GLU A 76 17.96 -0.89 11.56
N ASP A 77 17.69 -1.09 10.27
CA ASP A 77 18.58 -0.66 9.20
C ASP A 77 18.59 0.87 9.08
N ILE A 78 17.45 1.53 9.29
CA ILE A 78 17.36 2.99 9.37
C ILE A 78 18.13 3.52 10.59
N THR A 79 17.94 2.92 11.77
CA THR A 79 18.65 3.36 12.98
C THR A 79 20.15 3.20 12.83
N LYS A 80 20.63 2.06 12.31
CA LYS A 80 22.05 1.84 12.01
C LYS A 80 22.59 2.86 10.99
N ALA A 81 21.85 3.13 9.92
CA ALA A 81 22.26 4.12 8.91
C ALA A 81 22.36 5.54 9.50
N ARG A 82 21.48 5.88 10.44
CA ARG A 82 21.49 7.17 11.16
C ARG A 82 22.70 7.25 12.09
N GLU A 83 22.95 6.21 12.89
CA GLU A 83 24.11 6.10 13.78
C GLU A 83 25.44 6.19 13.00
N ASP A 84 25.58 5.43 11.93
CA ASP A 84 26.78 5.45 11.07
C ASP A 84 27.05 6.82 10.47
N TYR A 85 25.99 7.56 10.09
CA TYR A 85 26.13 8.91 9.58
C TYR A 85 26.62 9.88 10.65
N TYR A 86 26.01 9.85 11.83
CA TYR A 86 26.41 10.72 12.94
C TYR A 86 27.79 10.36 13.50
N ALA A 87 28.22 9.10 13.41
CA ALA A 87 29.58 8.68 13.76
C ALA A 87 30.65 9.28 12.82
N LYS A 88 30.35 9.36 11.50
CA LYS A 88 31.28 9.89 10.48
C LYS A 88 31.22 11.42 10.34
N LEU A 89 30.16 12.06 10.83
CA LEU A 89 29.91 13.49 10.66
C LEU A 89 31.00 14.40 11.30
N PRO A 90 31.53 14.13 12.51
CA PRO A 90 32.56 14.97 13.14
C PRO A 90 33.83 15.09 12.29
N ASP A 91 34.30 13.97 11.72
CA ASP A 91 35.49 13.95 10.88
C ASP A 91 35.27 14.76 9.59
N ARG A 92 34.09 14.63 8.96
CA ARG A 92 33.72 15.42 7.78
C ARG A 92 33.59 16.92 8.08
N LEU A 93 33.09 17.27 9.26
CA LEU A 93 33.03 18.68 9.69
C LEU A 93 34.42 19.24 10.00
N ALA A 94 35.32 18.43 10.59
CA ALA A 94 36.69 18.84 10.84
C ALA A 94 37.44 19.12 9.53
N THR A 95 37.31 18.24 8.53
CA THR A 95 37.93 18.46 7.21
C THR A 95 37.36 19.68 6.50
N ALA A 96 36.03 19.85 6.49
CA ALA A 96 35.38 21.02 5.89
C ALA A 96 35.86 22.34 6.54
N ARG A 97 36.01 22.36 7.88
CA ARG A 97 36.49 23.54 8.61
C ARG A 97 37.98 23.82 8.38
N ALA A 98 38.82 22.78 8.36
CA ALA A 98 40.24 22.93 8.09
C ALA A 98 40.50 23.51 6.68
N LEU A 99 39.75 23.03 5.69
CA LEU A 99 39.82 23.54 4.31
C LEU A 99 39.26 24.96 4.19
N ALA A 100 38.11 25.26 4.82
CA ALA A 100 37.52 26.60 4.81
C ALA A 100 38.43 27.65 5.48
N ARG A 101 39.20 27.26 6.50
CA ARG A 101 40.17 28.13 7.18
C ARG A 101 41.53 28.18 6.49
N GLY A 102 41.78 27.36 5.47
CA GLY A 102 43.08 27.26 4.81
C GLY A 102 44.18 26.67 5.70
N GLU A 103 43.83 25.91 6.75
CA GLU A 103 44.80 25.27 7.65
C GLU A 103 45.56 24.12 6.96
N ARG A 104 45.02 23.62 5.85
CA ARG A 104 45.59 22.54 5.03
C ARG A 104 45.31 22.81 3.55
N GLU A 105 46.31 22.53 2.71
CA GLU A 105 46.16 22.53 1.25
C GLU A 105 45.39 21.29 0.77
N PRO A 106 44.43 21.43 -0.15
CA PRO A 106 43.70 20.32 -0.75
C PRO A 106 44.66 19.30 -1.38
N THR A 107 44.50 18.02 -1.06
CA THR A 107 45.26 16.95 -1.73
C THR A 107 44.89 16.87 -3.20
N LYS A 108 45.78 16.30 -4.04
CA LYS A 108 45.53 16.12 -5.49
C LYS A 108 44.19 15.41 -5.80
N GLU A 109 43.75 14.52 -4.90
CA GLU A 109 42.45 13.84 -4.99
C GLU A 109 41.27 14.77 -4.67
N GLU A 110 41.40 15.61 -3.64
CA GLU A 110 40.38 16.59 -3.25
C GLU A 110 40.27 17.75 -4.26
N GLN A 111 41.32 18.03 -5.03
CA GLN A 111 41.26 18.99 -6.13
C GLN A 111 40.36 18.50 -7.28
N ASN A 112 40.35 17.19 -7.53
CA ASN A 112 39.50 16.58 -8.56
C ASN A 112 38.07 16.31 -8.05
N ALA A 113 37.91 16.04 -6.76
CA ALA A 113 36.63 15.80 -6.11
C ALA A 113 36.58 16.55 -4.76
N PRO A 114 36.14 17.82 -4.75
CA PRO A 114 36.16 18.63 -3.53
C PRO A 114 35.25 18.02 -2.47
N PRO A 115 35.73 17.89 -1.21
CA PRO A 115 34.88 17.43 -0.13
C PRO A 115 33.78 18.45 0.16
N PRO A 116 32.62 18.02 0.70
CA PRO A 116 31.49 18.91 0.91
C PRO A 116 31.81 20.02 1.92
N THR A 117 31.31 21.21 1.67
CA THR A 117 31.43 22.35 2.60
C THR A 117 30.55 22.17 3.82
N GLU A 118 30.75 22.95 4.90
CA GLU A 118 29.92 22.86 6.10
C GLU A 118 28.44 23.14 5.81
N VAL A 119 28.14 24.06 4.88
CA VAL A 119 26.76 24.36 4.46
C VAL A 119 26.14 23.17 3.73
N GLU A 120 26.89 22.54 2.83
CA GLU A 120 26.46 21.34 2.12
C GLU A 120 26.27 20.15 3.07
N LEU A 121 27.12 19.98 4.09
CA LEU A 121 26.95 18.95 5.11
C LEU A 121 25.68 19.16 5.94
N ARG A 122 25.32 20.42 6.25
CA ARG A 122 24.05 20.75 6.92
C ARG A 122 22.85 20.43 6.05
N ALA A 123 22.92 20.76 4.76
CA ALA A 123 21.87 20.42 3.80
C ALA A 123 21.75 18.89 3.61
N GLU A 124 22.87 18.18 3.51
CA GLU A 124 22.94 16.72 3.43
C GLU A 124 22.28 16.10 4.67
N ARG A 125 22.61 16.60 5.86
CA ARG A 125 22.00 16.16 7.12
C ARG A 125 20.49 16.29 7.09
N LEU A 126 19.99 17.47 6.74
CA LEU A 126 18.55 17.73 6.72
C LEU A 126 17.84 16.79 5.73
N LYS A 127 18.39 16.63 4.53
CA LYS A 127 17.85 15.73 3.51
C LYS A 127 17.83 14.26 3.96
N LYS A 128 18.89 13.80 4.63
CA LYS A 128 18.95 12.43 5.17
C LYS A 128 17.96 12.22 6.29
N GLU A 129 17.86 13.18 7.20
CA GLU A 129 16.95 13.13 8.35
C GLU A 129 15.49 13.07 7.89
N THR A 130 15.08 13.96 6.98
CA THR A 130 13.74 13.91 6.37
C THR A 130 13.50 12.56 5.70
N ARG A 131 14.45 12.05 4.91
CA ARG A 131 14.29 10.75 4.26
C ARG A 131 14.13 9.59 5.27
N TRP A 132 14.87 9.60 6.37
CA TRP A 132 14.73 8.58 7.40
C TRP A 132 13.37 8.65 8.08
N GLN A 133 12.89 9.86 8.40
CA GLN A 133 11.55 10.07 8.95
C GLN A 133 10.46 9.60 7.98
N ASP A 134 10.52 10.04 6.72
CA ASP A 134 9.57 9.65 5.68
C ASP A 134 9.52 8.12 5.50
N ASN A 135 10.70 7.47 5.56
CA ASN A 135 10.79 6.01 5.47
C ASN A 135 10.18 5.32 6.70
N GLU A 136 10.43 5.81 7.91
CA GLU A 136 9.85 5.27 9.14
C GLU A 136 8.33 5.40 9.14
N GLU A 137 7.80 6.57 8.78
CA GLU A 137 6.37 6.83 8.65
C GLU A 137 5.73 5.98 7.55
N GLY A 138 6.37 5.91 6.38
CA GLY A 138 5.92 5.09 5.27
C GLY A 138 5.85 3.60 5.63
N TRP A 139 6.85 3.10 6.36
CA TRP A 139 6.85 1.73 6.86
C TRP A 139 5.73 1.48 7.88
N ASP A 140 5.43 2.46 8.73
CA ASP A 140 4.34 2.33 9.70
C ASP A 140 2.96 2.22 9.08
N ILE A 141 2.78 2.79 7.88
CA ILE A 141 1.54 2.69 7.11
C ILE A 141 1.41 1.30 6.46
N VAL A 142 2.48 0.77 5.87
CA VAL A 142 2.42 -0.44 5.02
C VAL A 142 2.80 -1.74 5.73
N ARG A 143 3.33 -1.67 6.96
CA ARG A 143 3.75 -2.88 7.67
C ARG A 143 2.53 -3.81 7.89
N PRO A 144 2.68 -5.14 7.73
CA PRO A 144 1.58 -6.11 7.90
C PRO A 144 0.92 -6.10 9.29
N GLU A 145 1.62 -5.59 10.30
CA GLU A 145 1.10 -5.44 11.65
C GLU A 145 0.22 -4.19 11.82
N SER A 146 0.28 -3.23 10.89
CA SER A 146 -0.57 -2.06 10.96
C SER A 146 -1.91 -2.36 10.32
N ASN A 147 -2.98 -2.28 11.10
CA ASN A 147 -4.33 -2.35 10.54
C ASN A 147 -4.63 -1.06 9.75
N VAL A 148 -5.57 -1.16 8.80
CA VAL A 148 -6.07 -0.01 8.04
C VAL A 148 -6.63 1.04 9.02
N ALA A 149 -6.20 2.29 8.85
CA ALA A 149 -6.73 3.40 9.63
C ALA A 149 -8.22 3.58 9.33
N TRP A 150 -9.05 3.48 10.38
CA TRP A 150 -10.51 3.54 10.27
C TRP A 150 -11.08 4.68 11.14
N ASP A 151 -11.88 5.55 10.53
CA ASP A 151 -12.70 6.52 11.26
C ASP A 151 -14.11 5.95 11.45
N GLU A 152 -14.55 5.88 12.71
CA GLU A 152 -15.85 5.33 13.08
C GLU A 152 -17.03 6.09 12.44
N ARG A 153 -16.84 7.35 12.07
CA ARG A 153 -17.83 8.14 11.31
C ARG A 153 -18.16 7.52 9.95
N PHE A 154 -17.26 6.71 9.39
CA PHE A 154 -17.47 6.05 8.11
C PHE A 154 -18.37 4.81 8.20
N ARG A 155 -18.61 4.25 9.40
CA ARG A 155 -19.41 3.03 9.57
C ARG A 155 -20.84 3.17 9.06
N THR A 156 -21.42 4.36 9.19
CA THR A 156 -22.78 4.66 8.72
C THR A 156 -22.83 5.40 7.39
N ALA A 157 -21.72 6.03 6.99
CA ALA A 157 -21.63 6.82 5.77
C ALA A 157 -21.27 5.97 4.53
N LEU A 158 -20.42 4.96 4.69
CA LEU A 158 -19.96 4.13 3.58
C LEU A 158 -20.86 2.90 3.36
N LYS A 159 -21.10 2.59 2.09
CA LYS A 159 -21.87 1.42 1.64
C LYS A 159 -21.15 0.76 0.47
N VAL A 160 -21.31 -0.55 0.36
CA VAL A 160 -20.69 -1.38 -0.68
C VAL A 160 -21.78 -1.83 -1.66
N PHE A 161 -21.55 -1.65 -2.96
CA PHE A 161 -22.45 -2.16 -4.00
C PHE A 161 -22.33 -3.68 -4.10
N THR A 162 -23.46 -4.37 -4.05
CA THR A 162 -23.52 -5.83 -4.16
C THR A 162 -24.45 -6.26 -5.27
N ASP A 163 -24.29 -7.51 -5.71
CA ASP A 163 -25.20 -8.08 -6.68
C ASP A 163 -26.65 -8.02 -6.16
N PRO A 164 -27.59 -7.56 -7.00
CA PRO A 164 -29.00 -7.62 -6.65
C PRO A 164 -29.43 -9.09 -6.49
N PRO A 165 -30.43 -9.39 -5.65
CA PRO A 165 -30.97 -10.74 -5.57
C PRO A 165 -31.49 -11.16 -6.95
N PRO A 166 -31.40 -12.46 -7.30
CA PRO A 166 -31.96 -12.94 -8.56
C PRO A 166 -33.45 -12.62 -8.56
N SER A 167 -33.91 -11.85 -9.55
CA SER A 167 -35.33 -11.63 -9.76
C SER A 167 -35.98 -12.98 -10.07
N ASP A 168 -36.99 -13.39 -9.29
CA ASP A 168 -37.83 -14.57 -9.52
C ASP A 168 -38.57 -14.46 -10.86
N THR A 169 -37.84 -14.61 -11.96
CA THR A 169 -38.38 -14.65 -13.33
C THR A 169 -38.26 -16.08 -13.84
N SER A 170 -38.85 -16.99 -13.06
CA SER A 170 -39.29 -18.31 -13.48
C SER A 170 -40.40 -18.77 -12.54
N ALA A 171 -41.44 -17.94 -12.44
CA ALA A 171 -42.76 -18.46 -12.07
C ALA A 171 -43.06 -19.61 -13.04
N LYS A 172 -43.07 -20.82 -12.48
CA LYS A 172 -43.52 -22.06 -13.11
C LYS A 172 -44.68 -21.76 -14.06
N GLU A 173 -44.49 -22.09 -15.33
CA GLU A 173 -45.61 -22.45 -16.18
C GLU A 173 -46.28 -23.66 -15.51
N ASP A 174 -47.36 -23.39 -14.77
CA ASP A 174 -48.32 -24.39 -14.33
C ASP A 174 -48.94 -25.00 -15.59
N ASN A 175 -48.33 -26.07 -16.08
CA ASN A 175 -48.88 -26.88 -17.15
C ASN A 175 -50.17 -27.52 -16.62
N GLY A 176 -51.28 -27.07 -17.20
CA GLY A 176 -52.64 -27.46 -16.85
C GLY A 176 -52.82 -28.97 -16.79
N SER A 177 -53.51 -29.38 -15.73
CA SER A 177 -54.08 -30.70 -15.53
C SER A 177 -54.86 -31.18 -16.75
N ASN A 178 -54.47 -32.31 -17.31
CA ASN A 178 -55.35 -33.11 -18.17
C ASN A 178 -55.48 -34.51 -17.54
N THR A 179 -56.44 -34.65 -16.63
CA THR A 179 -56.97 -35.95 -16.20
C THR A 179 -58.26 -36.19 -16.96
N ASP A 180 -58.15 -36.78 -18.15
CA ASP A 180 -59.29 -37.30 -18.88
C ASP A 180 -59.85 -38.53 -18.15
N THR A 181 -61.15 -38.48 -17.92
CA THR A 181 -61.99 -39.56 -17.41
C THR A 181 -62.65 -40.21 -18.61
N SER A 182 -62.49 -41.53 -18.79
CA SER A 182 -63.52 -42.49 -19.26
C SER A 182 -62.95 -43.90 -19.32
#